data_AF-A0A2D5Z8N4-F1
#
_entry.id   AF-A0A2D5Z8N4-F1
#
_cell.length_a   1.000
_cell.length_b   1.000
_cell.length_c   1.000
_cell.angle_alpha   90.00
_cell.angle_beta   90.00
_cell.angle_gamma   90.00
#
_symmetry.space_group_name_H-M   'P 1'
#
loop_
_entity.id
_entity.type
_entity.pdbx_description
1 polymer ?
#
loop_
_entity_poly.entity_id
_entity_poly.type
_entity_poly.pdbx_seq_one_letter_code
_entity_poly.pdbx_strand_id
1 'polypeptide(L)'
;DGFVVIPGTESDRPHLLSLGVDAPPANHERNDGYAIASVTEHVASTGGLTVLPHPTLTGWSFDELCQAAAAGVEGFEVVHAKGRYGAGKWRADQIYMMLLSHGYRPAAIGSDDCHWNDEDPLGEISRGGAWTGVRAAGRSAEAILDAIRLRQTYASEGPEIRDLRWEAPASLLVECSPCVACYFRSDRHGTTSEIHDDAPRERFVLDLTRWSFRAWGYVVVVLQDTAGRFAWTSPIDIVAETV
;
A
#
# COMPACT_ATOMS: atom_id res chain seq x y z
N ASP A 1 -20.71 -17.22 6.02
CA ASP A 1 -19.27 -16.99 5.81
C ASP A 1 -18.74 -16.00 6.83
N GLY A 2 -17.69 -16.38 7.55
CA GLY A 2 -17.11 -15.58 8.64
C GLY A 2 -15.97 -14.67 8.17
N PHE A 3 -15.48 -13.84 9.10
CA PHE A 3 -14.24 -13.08 8.93
C PHE A 3 -13.02 -13.97 9.17
N VAL A 4 -11.95 -13.72 8.40
CA VAL A 4 -10.62 -14.23 8.68
C VAL A 4 -9.92 -13.20 9.56
N VAL A 5 -9.43 -13.62 10.72
CA VAL A 5 -8.66 -12.75 11.61
C VAL A 5 -7.19 -13.11 11.44
N ILE A 6 -6.38 -12.13 11.05
CA ILE A 6 -4.93 -12.25 11.05
C ILE A 6 -4.45 -11.63 12.37
N PRO A 7 -3.85 -12.41 13.29
CA PRO A 7 -3.36 -11.88 14.54
C PRO A 7 -2.20 -10.91 14.26
N GLY A 8 -2.04 -9.90 15.11
CA GLY A 8 -0.98 -8.92 14.92
C GLY A 8 -0.87 -7.94 16.06
N THR A 9 0.19 -7.15 16.05
CA THR A 9 0.52 -6.16 17.06
C THR A 9 1.12 -4.92 16.42
N GLU A 10 1.01 -3.77 17.09
CA GLU A 10 1.73 -2.55 16.75
C GLU A 10 2.75 -2.25 17.85
N SER A 11 4.00 -1.97 17.48
CA SER A 11 5.02 -1.49 18.41
C SER A 11 4.83 0.00 18.72
N ASP A 12 5.16 0.44 19.94
CA ASP A 12 4.94 1.84 20.36
C ASP A 12 6.03 2.79 19.80
N ARG A 13 7.31 2.36 19.73
CA ARG A 13 8.38 3.16 19.13
C ARG A 13 9.51 2.31 18.54
N PRO A 14 9.87 2.44 17.24
CA PRO A 14 9.06 3.11 16.24
C PRO A 14 7.77 2.32 15.99
N HIS A 15 6.74 2.96 15.44
CA HIS A 15 5.52 2.24 15.07
C HIS A 15 5.81 1.28 13.92
N LEU A 16 5.55 -0.01 14.14
CA LEU A 16 5.62 -1.09 13.14
C LEU A 16 4.45 -2.02 13.39
N LEU A 17 3.70 -2.35 12.35
CA LEU A 17 2.70 -3.40 12.42
C LEU A 17 3.37 -4.74 12.15
N SER A 18 3.18 -5.68 13.05
CA SER A 18 3.59 -7.07 12.91
C SER A 18 2.34 -7.89 12.66
N LEU A 19 2.12 -8.37 11.43
CA LEU A 19 0.97 -9.19 11.06
C LEU A 19 1.37 -10.67 11.04
N GLY A 20 0.44 -11.55 11.39
CA GLY A 20 0.68 -13.00 11.47
C GLY A 20 1.48 -13.43 12.70
N VAL A 21 1.45 -12.63 13.79
CA VAL A 21 2.11 -12.95 15.06
C VAL A 21 1.12 -13.02 16.20
N ASP A 22 1.29 -13.97 17.12
CA ASP A 22 0.41 -14.16 18.27
C ASP A 22 0.80 -13.33 19.49
N ALA A 23 2.00 -12.75 19.50
CA ALA A 23 2.51 -11.92 20.58
C ALA A 23 3.40 -10.80 20.04
N PRO A 24 3.55 -9.69 20.77
CA PRO A 24 4.49 -8.63 20.40
C PRO A 24 5.91 -9.20 20.24
N PRO A 25 6.63 -8.85 19.17
CA PRO A 25 8.01 -9.29 18.98
C PRO A 25 8.92 -8.77 20.09
N ALA A 26 10.04 -9.46 20.31
CA ALA A 26 11.07 -8.96 21.23
C ALA A 26 11.54 -7.56 20.79
N ASN A 27 11.85 -6.69 21.74
CA ASN A 27 12.31 -5.31 21.51
C ASN A 27 11.29 -4.34 20.88
N HIS A 28 10.00 -4.67 20.81
CA HIS A 28 8.94 -3.79 20.26
C HIS A 28 8.77 -2.45 21.00
N GLU A 29 9.38 -2.26 22.17
CA GLU A 29 9.35 -0.99 22.92
C GLU A 29 10.57 -0.08 22.61
N ARG A 30 11.55 -0.56 21.83
CA ARG A 30 12.83 0.14 21.60
C ARG A 30 12.80 0.95 20.31
N ASN A 31 13.20 2.23 20.42
CA ASN A 31 13.20 3.17 19.29
C ASN A 31 14.57 3.34 18.59
N ASP A 32 15.15 2.26 18.06
CA ASP A 32 16.42 2.33 17.32
C ASP A 32 16.44 1.35 16.12
N GLY A 33 17.39 1.53 15.19
CA GLY A 33 17.51 0.66 14.00
C GLY A 33 17.81 -0.80 14.33
N TYR A 34 18.38 -1.09 15.50
CA TYR A 34 18.59 -2.47 15.98
C TYR A 34 17.25 -3.11 16.37
N ALA A 35 16.33 -2.34 16.94
CA ALA A 35 14.97 -2.79 17.22
C ALA A 35 14.20 -3.11 15.95
N ILE A 36 14.30 -2.30 14.89
CA ILE A 36 13.60 -2.55 13.61
C ILE A 36 14.04 -3.89 13.01
N ALA A 37 15.35 -4.11 12.85
CA ALA A 37 15.87 -5.36 12.29
C ALA A 37 15.53 -6.58 13.17
N SER A 38 15.61 -6.44 14.49
CA SER A 38 15.22 -7.51 15.42
C SER A 38 13.73 -7.84 15.31
N VAL A 39 12.86 -6.84 15.13
CA VAL A 39 11.42 -7.04 14.96
C VAL A 39 11.13 -7.73 13.63
N THR A 40 11.66 -7.22 12.51
CA THR A 40 11.42 -7.81 11.18
C THR A 40 11.95 -9.24 11.09
N GLU A 41 13.12 -9.54 11.64
CA GLU A 41 13.67 -10.91 11.69
C GLU A 41 12.78 -11.85 12.52
N HIS A 42 12.32 -11.40 13.69
CA HIS A 42 11.43 -12.21 14.54
C HIS A 42 10.10 -12.48 13.83
N VAL A 43 9.46 -11.44 13.28
CA VAL A 43 8.20 -11.55 12.55
C VAL A 43 8.34 -12.50 11.36
N ALA A 44 9.38 -12.33 10.54
CA ALA A 44 9.66 -13.21 9.42
C ALA A 44 9.86 -14.68 9.85
N SER A 45 10.51 -14.93 10.99
CA SER A 45 10.72 -16.30 11.51
C SER A 45 9.42 -17.03 11.88
N THR A 46 8.34 -16.29 12.10
CA THR A 46 7.01 -16.84 12.39
C THR A 46 6.14 -16.99 11.14
N GLY A 47 6.63 -16.57 9.97
CA GLY A 47 5.85 -16.49 8.73
C GLY A 47 5.00 -15.21 8.59
N GLY A 48 5.02 -14.35 9.62
CA GLY A 48 4.40 -13.04 9.61
C GLY A 48 5.07 -12.05 8.66
N LEU A 49 4.53 -10.83 8.60
CA LEU A 49 5.09 -9.73 7.81
C LEU A 49 5.04 -8.41 8.58
N THR A 50 6.03 -7.55 8.33
CA THR A 50 6.12 -6.23 8.95
C THR A 50 5.66 -5.14 7.99
N VAL A 51 4.77 -4.26 8.44
CA VAL A 51 4.31 -3.07 7.71
C VAL A 51 4.75 -1.82 8.45
N LEU A 52 5.14 -0.78 7.71
CA LEU A 52 5.38 0.54 8.25
C LEU A 52 4.06 1.34 8.23
N PRO A 53 3.45 1.61 9.40
CA PRO A 53 2.21 2.34 9.49
C PRO A 53 2.44 3.86 9.48
N HIS A 54 1.45 4.57 8.93
CA HIS A 54 1.22 6.01 8.99
C HIS A 54 2.49 6.88 9.09
N PRO A 55 3.46 6.76 8.16
CA PRO A 55 4.78 7.40 8.27
C PRO A 55 4.73 8.92 8.38
N THR A 56 3.75 9.53 7.74
CA THR A 56 3.55 10.99 7.76
C THR A 56 3.01 11.50 9.09
N LEU A 57 2.33 10.64 9.87
CA LEU A 57 1.86 10.96 11.21
C LEU A 57 2.99 10.90 12.23
N THR A 58 3.75 9.81 12.21
CA THR A 58 4.84 9.50 13.18
C THR A 58 6.16 10.19 12.88
N GLY A 59 6.29 10.87 11.73
CA GLY A 59 7.37 11.82 11.47
C GLY A 59 8.70 11.18 11.07
N TRP A 60 8.65 9.99 10.46
CA TRP A 60 9.83 9.30 9.93
C TRP A 60 10.60 10.19 8.95
N SER A 61 11.93 10.25 9.12
CA SER A 61 12.82 10.77 8.08
C SER A 61 12.93 9.78 6.92
N PHE A 62 13.26 10.28 5.73
CA PHE A 62 13.43 9.41 4.56
C PHE A 62 14.56 8.38 4.74
N ASP A 63 15.62 8.73 5.45
CA ASP A 63 16.72 7.81 5.75
C ASP A 63 16.26 6.67 6.69
N GLU A 64 15.45 6.97 7.69
CA GLU A 64 14.86 5.93 8.58
C GLU A 64 13.91 5.02 7.81
N LEU A 65 13.12 5.56 6.87
CA LEU A 65 12.26 4.75 5.99
C LEU A 65 13.09 3.81 5.11
N CYS A 66 14.20 4.28 4.53
CA CYS A 66 15.12 3.44 3.76
C CYS A 66 15.76 2.36 4.63
N GLN A 67 16.16 2.71 5.85
CA GLN A 67 16.71 1.74 6.82
C GLN A 67 15.69 0.67 7.20
N ALA A 68 14.44 1.06 7.46
CA ALA A 68 13.37 0.12 7.78
C ALA A 68 13.05 -0.82 6.60
N ALA A 69 12.97 -0.28 5.38
CA ALA A 69 12.80 -1.09 4.18
C ALA A 69 13.99 -2.05 3.96
N ALA A 70 15.23 -1.59 4.18
CA ALA A 70 16.41 -2.44 4.11
C ALA A 70 16.46 -3.52 5.20
N ALA A 71 15.86 -3.26 6.36
CA ALA A 71 15.76 -4.20 7.47
C ALA A 71 14.67 -5.29 7.26
N GLY A 72 13.89 -5.22 6.17
CA GLY A 72 12.90 -6.25 5.85
C GLY A 72 11.46 -5.87 6.16
N VAL A 73 11.13 -4.58 6.22
CA VAL A 73 9.72 -4.14 6.15
C VAL A 73 9.15 -4.45 4.77
N GLU A 74 8.05 -5.18 4.73
CA GLU A 74 7.43 -5.71 3.51
C GLU A 74 6.22 -4.90 3.04
N GLY A 75 5.62 -4.07 3.90
CA GLY A 75 4.49 -3.20 3.58
C GLY A 75 4.69 -1.75 4.00
N PHE A 76 3.99 -0.83 3.34
CA PHE A 76 4.04 0.60 3.62
C PHE A 76 2.63 1.18 3.54
N GLU A 77 2.18 1.84 4.60
CA GLU A 77 0.90 2.53 4.57
C GLU A 77 0.97 3.78 3.70
N VAL A 78 0.38 3.66 2.51
CA VAL A 78 0.22 4.77 1.57
C VAL A 78 -0.88 5.71 2.03
N VAL A 79 -1.90 5.16 2.71
CA VAL A 79 -3.02 5.91 3.26
C VAL A 79 -3.51 5.31 4.57
N HIS A 80 -3.93 6.15 5.53
CA HIS A 80 -4.65 5.70 6.71
C HIS A 80 -5.81 6.64 7.08
N ALA A 81 -6.99 6.13 7.41
CA ALA A 81 -8.19 6.96 7.52
C ALA A 81 -8.18 7.91 8.73
N LYS A 82 -7.72 7.47 9.91
CA LYS A 82 -7.74 8.30 11.14
C LYS A 82 -6.97 9.61 10.98
N GLY A 83 -5.82 9.58 10.31
CA GLY A 83 -5.03 10.78 10.03
C GLY A 83 -5.77 11.82 9.20
N ARG A 84 -6.81 11.43 8.43
CA ARG A 84 -7.57 12.36 7.58
C ARG A 84 -8.41 13.28 8.44
N TYR A 85 -9.01 12.72 9.48
CA TYR A 85 -9.93 13.42 10.36
C TYR A 85 -9.23 14.05 11.57
N GLY A 86 -8.17 13.43 12.09
CA GLY A 86 -7.49 13.89 13.31
C GLY A 86 -6.32 14.85 13.07
N ALA A 87 -5.53 14.62 12.00
CA ALA A 87 -4.20 15.23 11.88
C ALA A 87 -3.94 15.95 10.55
N GLY A 88 -4.75 15.71 9.52
CA GLY A 88 -4.46 16.16 8.15
C GLY A 88 -3.21 15.52 7.54
N LYS A 89 -2.75 14.37 8.07
CA LYS A 89 -1.51 13.67 7.68
C LYS A 89 -1.78 12.24 7.22
N TRP A 90 -2.72 12.05 6.31
CA TRP A 90 -3.28 10.72 6.03
C TRP A 90 -2.69 10.00 4.82
N ARG A 91 -1.96 10.70 3.94
CA ARG A 91 -1.36 10.11 2.73
C ARG A 91 0.15 10.23 2.74
N ALA A 92 0.81 9.22 2.18
CA ALA A 92 2.25 9.12 2.04
C ALA A 92 2.67 8.68 0.63
N ASP A 93 1.81 8.86 -0.38
CA ASP A 93 2.00 8.36 -1.74
C ASP A 93 3.27 8.91 -2.43
N GLN A 94 3.62 10.18 -2.19
CA GLN A 94 4.86 10.75 -2.73
C GLN A 94 6.11 10.16 -2.09
N ILE A 95 6.08 9.91 -0.78
CA ILE A 95 7.17 9.25 -0.04
C ILE A 95 7.31 7.80 -0.49
N TYR A 96 6.18 7.12 -0.69
CA TYR A 96 6.14 5.78 -1.25
C TYR A 96 6.81 5.72 -2.63
N MET A 97 6.46 6.63 -3.55
CA MET A 97 7.14 6.74 -4.85
C MET A 97 8.65 6.99 -4.70
N MET A 98 9.09 7.80 -3.74
CA MET A 98 10.52 7.99 -3.47
C MET A 98 11.21 6.71 -3.01
N LEU A 99 10.58 5.88 -2.15
CA LEU A 99 11.12 4.58 -1.77
C LEU A 99 11.26 3.65 -2.98
N LEU A 100 10.23 3.61 -3.84
CA LEU A 100 10.26 2.85 -5.09
C LEU A 100 11.42 3.27 -6.02
N SER A 101 11.67 4.58 -6.14
CA SER A 101 12.81 5.16 -6.87
C SER A 101 14.17 4.78 -6.28
N HIS A 102 14.24 4.45 -4.98
CA HIS A 102 15.47 3.99 -4.31
C HIS A 102 15.62 2.46 -4.32
N GLY A 103 14.75 1.75 -5.06
CA GLY A 103 14.85 0.31 -5.26
C GLY A 103 14.10 -0.53 -4.22
N TYR A 104 13.50 0.10 -3.19
CA TYR A 104 12.65 -0.61 -2.25
C TYR A 104 11.26 -0.80 -2.83
N ARG A 105 10.66 -1.98 -2.69
CA ARG A 105 9.32 -2.27 -3.21
C ARG A 105 8.44 -2.88 -2.12
N PRO A 106 8.11 -2.14 -1.04
CA PRO A 106 7.10 -2.63 -0.10
C PRO A 106 5.73 -2.65 -0.77
N ALA A 107 4.82 -3.49 -0.27
CA ALA A 107 3.43 -3.50 -0.69
C ALA A 107 2.72 -2.20 -0.27
N ALA A 108 1.84 -1.68 -1.13
CA ALA A 108 0.96 -0.58 -0.79
C ALA A 108 -0.15 -1.07 0.14
N ILE A 109 -0.21 -0.48 1.35
CA ILE A 109 -1.20 -0.79 2.39
C ILE A 109 -2.08 0.45 2.64
N GLY A 110 -3.36 0.19 2.86
CA GLY A 110 -4.34 1.13 3.38
C GLY A 110 -5.03 0.55 4.61
N SER A 111 -5.20 1.36 5.66
CA SER A 111 -5.85 0.98 6.91
C SER A 111 -6.72 2.11 7.47
N ASP A 112 -7.57 1.85 8.44
CA ASP A 112 -8.34 2.91 9.09
C ASP A 112 -7.70 3.47 10.36
N ASP A 113 -6.80 2.72 10.99
CA ASP A 113 -6.21 3.00 12.30
C ASP A 113 -7.31 3.34 13.35
N CYS A 114 -8.46 2.67 13.24
CA CYS A 114 -9.59 2.97 14.11
C CYS A 114 -9.36 2.45 15.53
N HIS A 115 -9.56 3.32 16.51
CA HIS A 115 -9.50 2.96 17.92
C HIS A 115 -10.93 2.85 18.47
N TRP A 116 -11.23 1.72 19.10
CA TRP A 116 -12.54 1.47 19.70
C TRP A 116 -12.50 1.77 21.19
N ASN A 117 -12.56 3.05 21.54
CA ASN A 117 -12.79 3.48 22.92
C ASN A 117 -13.70 4.71 22.93
N ASP A 118 -14.48 4.87 24.01
CA ASP A 118 -15.46 5.97 24.14
C ASP A 118 -14.81 7.36 24.18
N GLU A 119 -13.48 7.42 24.32
CA GLU A 119 -12.69 8.64 24.43
C GLU A 119 -12.09 9.10 23.08
N ASP A 120 -12.12 8.28 22.03
CA ASP A 120 -11.63 8.59 20.69
C ASP A 120 -12.81 8.87 19.73
N PRO A 121 -13.22 10.14 19.57
CA PRO A 121 -14.31 10.51 18.68
C PRO A 121 -13.97 10.24 17.19
N LEU A 122 -12.71 9.94 16.86
CA LEU A 122 -12.29 9.66 15.49
C LEU A 122 -12.56 8.21 15.08
N GLY A 123 -12.71 7.29 16.03
CA GLY A 123 -12.88 5.86 15.74
C GLY A 123 -14.08 5.55 14.84
N GLU A 124 -15.22 6.21 15.08
CA GLU A 124 -16.44 5.98 14.30
C GLU A 124 -16.31 6.50 12.85
N ILE A 125 -15.68 7.66 12.67
CA ILE A 125 -15.55 8.32 11.36
C ILE A 125 -14.38 7.79 10.51
N SER A 126 -13.33 7.25 11.15
CA SER A 126 -12.19 6.66 10.44
C SER A 126 -12.47 5.24 9.96
N ARG A 127 -13.31 4.49 10.68
CA ARG A 127 -13.59 3.07 10.40
C ARG A 127 -13.95 2.80 8.95
N GLY A 128 -13.18 1.93 8.30
CA GLY A 128 -13.36 1.57 6.89
C GLY A 128 -13.19 2.72 5.90
N GLY A 129 -12.65 3.86 6.34
CA GLY A 129 -12.37 5.02 5.49
C GLY A 129 -11.16 4.81 4.57
N ALA A 130 -10.33 3.80 4.87
CA ALA A 130 -9.33 3.27 3.97
C ALA A 130 -9.09 1.77 4.24
N TRP A 131 -8.68 1.04 3.21
CA TRP A 131 -8.48 -0.41 3.27
C TRP A 131 -7.43 -0.88 2.26
N THR A 132 -7.03 -2.14 2.40
CA THR A 132 -6.18 -2.85 1.44
C THR A 132 -7.01 -3.89 0.70
N GLY A 133 -7.09 -3.78 -0.61
CA GLY A 133 -7.55 -4.89 -1.45
C GLY A 133 -6.40 -5.87 -1.69
N VAL A 134 -6.65 -7.16 -1.52
CA VAL A 134 -5.64 -8.22 -1.64
C VAL A 134 -6.10 -9.28 -2.62
N ARG A 135 -5.29 -9.59 -3.64
CA ARG A 135 -5.53 -10.70 -4.57
C ARG A 135 -4.89 -11.98 -4.03
N ALA A 136 -5.56 -12.62 -3.07
CA ALA A 136 -5.10 -13.88 -2.48
C ALA A 136 -5.62 -15.11 -3.24
N ALA A 137 -4.85 -16.21 -3.19
CA ALA A 137 -5.27 -17.50 -3.76
C ALA A 137 -6.43 -18.17 -2.99
N GLY A 138 -6.72 -17.69 -1.78
CA GLY A 138 -7.77 -18.20 -0.92
C GLY A 138 -8.05 -17.29 0.28
N ARG A 139 -9.02 -17.67 1.11
CA ARG A 139 -9.46 -16.92 2.29
C ARG A 139 -8.84 -17.46 3.58
N SER A 140 -7.54 -17.76 3.57
CA SER A 140 -6.79 -18.10 4.80
C SER A 140 -5.83 -16.97 5.15
N ALA A 141 -5.40 -16.89 6.42
CA ALA A 141 -4.44 -15.87 6.86
C ALA A 141 -3.13 -15.96 6.06
N GLU A 142 -2.63 -17.19 5.87
CA GLU A 142 -1.40 -17.49 5.13
C GLU A 142 -1.50 -17.04 3.67
N ALA A 143 -2.61 -17.36 3.00
CA ALA A 143 -2.82 -16.97 1.61
C ALA A 143 -2.89 -15.44 1.43
N ILE A 144 -3.41 -14.72 2.43
CA ILE A 144 -3.48 -13.26 2.42
C ILE A 144 -2.08 -12.66 2.67
N LEU A 145 -1.35 -13.16 3.68
CA LEU A 145 0.02 -12.70 3.98
C LEU A 145 0.97 -12.94 2.80
N ASP A 146 0.87 -14.10 2.14
CA ASP A 146 1.67 -14.41 0.95
C ASP A 146 1.36 -13.46 -0.22
N ALA A 147 0.09 -13.13 -0.44
CA ALA A 147 -0.31 -12.17 -1.46
C ALA A 147 0.22 -10.75 -1.16
N ILE A 148 0.21 -10.33 0.11
CA ILE A 148 0.82 -9.06 0.52
C ILE A 148 2.33 -9.06 0.25
N ARG A 149 3.03 -10.13 0.65
CA ARG A 149 4.47 -10.29 0.41
C ARG A 149 4.84 -10.26 -1.08
N LEU A 150 3.97 -10.81 -1.92
CA LEU A 150 4.09 -10.76 -3.38
C LEU A 150 3.60 -9.44 -4.00
N ARG A 151 3.27 -8.43 -3.18
CA ARG A 151 2.79 -7.12 -3.62
C ARG A 151 1.50 -7.18 -4.43
N GLN A 152 0.67 -8.20 -4.23
CA GLN A 152 -0.60 -8.37 -4.92
C GLN A 152 -1.71 -7.59 -4.19
N THR A 153 -1.46 -6.30 -3.97
CA THR A 153 -2.31 -5.42 -3.17
C THR A 153 -2.56 -4.07 -3.84
N TYR A 154 -3.63 -3.41 -3.40
CA TYR A 154 -3.80 -1.98 -3.56
C TYR A 154 -4.35 -1.37 -2.27
N ALA A 155 -3.94 -0.14 -1.96
CA ALA A 155 -4.53 0.68 -0.90
C ALA A 155 -5.67 1.53 -1.48
N SER A 156 -6.74 1.79 -0.74
CA SER A 156 -7.87 2.57 -1.23
C SER A 156 -8.58 3.36 -0.14
N GLU A 157 -9.11 4.54 -0.50
CA GLU A 157 -10.03 5.35 0.26
C GLU A 157 -11.49 5.26 -0.28
N GLY A 158 -11.70 4.52 -1.36
CA GLY A 158 -12.93 4.60 -2.14
C GLY A 158 -12.93 3.67 -3.35
N PRO A 159 -12.06 3.92 -4.34
CA PRO A 159 -12.05 3.15 -5.57
C PRO A 159 -11.73 1.67 -5.36
N GLU A 160 -12.46 0.79 -6.04
CA GLU A 160 -12.18 -0.64 -6.07
C GLU A 160 -11.46 -0.99 -7.36
N ILE A 161 -10.37 -1.75 -7.27
CA ILE A 161 -9.73 -2.38 -8.43
C ILE A 161 -10.26 -3.81 -8.53
N ARG A 162 -10.96 -4.10 -9.63
CA ARG A 162 -11.65 -5.37 -9.89
C ARG A 162 -10.77 -6.34 -10.67
N ASP A 163 -10.01 -5.84 -11.64
CA ASP A 163 -8.99 -6.61 -12.35
C ASP A 163 -7.83 -5.73 -12.78
N LEU A 164 -6.65 -6.34 -12.85
CA LEU A 164 -5.43 -5.70 -13.31
C LEU A 164 -4.55 -6.76 -13.97
N ARG A 165 -4.33 -6.61 -15.28
CA ARG A 165 -3.64 -7.62 -16.09
C ARG A 165 -2.87 -7.01 -17.25
N TRP A 166 -1.73 -7.63 -17.55
CA TRP A 166 -1.00 -7.38 -18.78
C TRP A 166 -1.69 -8.08 -19.96
N GLU A 167 -1.86 -7.37 -21.06
CA GLU A 167 -2.36 -7.85 -22.34
C GLU A 167 -1.28 -7.65 -23.42
N ALA A 168 -1.20 -8.59 -24.36
CA ALA A 168 -0.26 -8.52 -25.47
C ALA A 168 -0.61 -7.37 -26.44
N PRO A 169 0.38 -6.73 -27.09
CA PRO A 169 1.82 -7.00 -26.93
C PRO A 169 2.43 -6.34 -25.68
N ALA A 170 1.92 -5.19 -25.24
CA ALA A 170 2.54 -4.41 -24.16
C ALA A 170 1.56 -3.42 -23.52
N SER A 171 0.39 -3.90 -23.05
CA SER A 171 -0.63 -3.04 -22.43
C SER A 171 -1.02 -3.52 -21.04
N LEU A 172 -1.16 -2.60 -20.09
CA LEU A 172 -1.76 -2.88 -18.79
C LEU A 172 -3.20 -2.42 -18.81
N LEU A 173 -4.11 -3.37 -18.61
CA LEU A 173 -5.52 -3.10 -18.42
C LEU A 173 -5.85 -2.95 -16.94
N VAL A 174 -6.66 -1.94 -16.62
CA VAL A 174 -7.20 -1.68 -15.29
C VAL A 174 -8.73 -1.68 -15.38
N GLU A 175 -9.38 -2.59 -14.65
CA GLU A 175 -10.83 -2.60 -14.45
C GLU A 175 -11.14 -2.20 -13.00
N CYS A 176 -12.01 -1.21 -12.81
CA CYS A 176 -12.23 -0.59 -11.50
C CYS A 176 -13.67 -0.13 -11.32
N SER A 177 -14.01 0.32 -10.11
CA SER A 177 -15.20 1.13 -9.86
C SER A 177 -15.14 2.46 -10.65
N PRO A 178 -16.27 3.17 -10.87
CA PRO A 178 -16.27 4.41 -11.63
C PRO A 178 -15.24 5.45 -11.12
N CYS A 179 -14.27 5.79 -11.95
CA CYS A 179 -13.20 6.76 -11.65
C CYS A 179 -13.13 7.85 -12.72
N VAL A 180 -12.78 9.07 -12.33
CA VAL A 180 -12.59 10.21 -13.24
C VAL A 180 -11.15 10.35 -13.70
N ALA A 181 -10.19 9.77 -12.98
CA ALA A 181 -8.80 9.78 -13.42
C ALA A 181 -8.08 8.46 -13.11
N CYS A 182 -7.14 8.12 -13.99
CA CYS A 182 -6.16 7.08 -13.79
C CYS A 182 -4.77 7.65 -14.11
N TYR A 183 -3.88 7.62 -13.13
CA TYR A 183 -2.48 8.02 -13.26
C TYR A 183 -1.61 6.77 -13.24
N PHE A 184 -0.78 6.60 -14.26
CA PHE A 184 0.24 5.57 -14.31
C PHE A 184 1.56 6.21 -13.93
N ARG A 185 2.18 5.73 -12.84
CA ARG A 185 3.41 6.27 -12.28
C ARG A 185 4.48 5.19 -12.27
N SER A 186 5.69 5.55 -12.63
CA SER A 186 6.91 4.73 -12.60
C SER A 186 8.03 5.63 -12.06
N ASP A 187 9.24 5.10 -11.94
CA ASP A 187 10.39 5.89 -11.52
C ASP A 187 10.60 7.15 -12.39
N ARG A 188 11.19 8.20 -11.79
CA ARG A 188 11.56 9.47 -12.42
C ARG A 188 10.41 10.13 -13.17
N HIS A 189 10.58 10.35 -14.48
CA HIS A 189 9.61 10.99 -15.36
C HIS A 189 8.64 10.00 -16.02
N GLY A 190 8.61 8.74 -15.56
CA GLY A 190 7.70 7.72 -16.06
C GLY A 190 6.27 7.95 -15.59
N THR A 191 5.60 8.98 -16.12
CA THR A 191 4.22 9.30 -15.74
C THR A 191 3.36 9.56 -16.96
N THR A 192 2.13 9.05 -16.93
CA THR A 192 1.07 9.41 -17.89
C THR A 192 -0.27 9.32 -17.19
N SER A 193 -1.30 9.95 -17.75
CA SER A 193 -2.63 9.96 -17.14
C SER A 193 -3.73 9.94 -18.18
N GLU A 194 -4.87 9.41 -17.77
CA GLU A 194 -6.13 9.48 -18.50
C GLU A 194 -7.18 10.11 -17.56
N ILE A 195 -7.78 11.23 -17.99
CA ILE A 195 -8.67 12.06 -17.17
C ILE A 195 -10.00 12.26 -17.92
N HIS A 196 -11.12 12.07 -17.22
CA HIS A 196 -12.49 12.17 -17.71
C HIS A 196 -13.36 12.87 -16.65
N ASP A 197 -13.14 14.18 -16.46
CA ASP A 197 -13.78 14.98 -15.39
C ASP A 197 -15.31 14.88 -15.37
N ASP A 198 -15.96 14.77 -16.53
CA ASP A 198 -17.42 14.77 -16.66
C ASP A 198 -18.04 13.38 -16.88
N ALA A 199 -17.22 12.32 -17.01
CA ALA A 199 -17.69 11.00 -17.41
C ALA A 199 -16.82 9.88 -16.82
N PRO A 200 -17.12 9.40 -15.60
CA PRO A 200 -16.38 8.33 -14.97
C PRO A 200 -16.25 7.09 -15.87
N ARG A 201 -15.07 6.47 -15.82
CA ARG A 201 -14.76 5.21 -16.51
C ARG A 201 -14.53 4.12 -15.49
N GLU A 202 -14.89 2.90 -15.88
CA GLU A 202 -14.61 1.67 -15.12
C GLU A 202 -13.44 0.90 -15.73
N ARG A 203 -12.81 1.45 -16.77
CA ARG A 203 -11.75 0.81 -17.54
C ARG A 203 -10.72 1.84 -18.01
N PHE A 204 -9.44 1.56 -17.78
CA PHE A 204 -8.30 2.36 -18.25
C PHE A 204 -7.24 1.45 -18.85
N VAL A 205 -6.44 1.99 -19.78
CA VAL A 205 -5.37 1.23 -20.45
C VAL A 205 -4.09 2.05 -20.50
N LEU A 206 -3.00 1.47 -20.00
CA LEU A 206 -1.65 1.94 -20.29
C LEU A 206 -1.08 1.13 -21.43
N ASP A 207 -0.75 1.80 -22.53
CA ASP A 207 -0.09 1.22 -23.69
C ASP A 207 1.40 1.60 -23.66
N LEU A 208 2.28 0.63 -23.35
CA LEU A 208 3.72 0.86 -23.23
C LEU A 208 4.40 1.10 -24.60
N THR A 209 3.72 0.83 -25.71
CA THR A 209 4.26 1.11 -27.05
C THR A 209 4.22 2.61 -27.37
N ARG A 210 3.47 3.40 -26.59
CA ARG A 210 3.38 4.84 -26.76
C ARG A 210 4.58 5.55 -26.17
N TRP A 211 5.19 6.41 -26.98
CA TRP A 211 6.36 7.24 -26.62
C TRP A 211 6.17 8.14 -25.40
N SER A 212 4.92 8.44 -25.02
CA SER A 212 4.59 9.33 -23.90
C SER A 212 4.87 8.73 -22.53
N PHE A 213 5.09 7.41 -22.43
CA PHE A 213 5.40 6.76 -21.16
C PHE A 213 6.74 6.04 -21.23
N ARG A 214 7.64 6.36 -20.28
CA ARG A 214 8.91 5.65 -20.09
C ARG A 214 8.82 4.86 -18.81
N ALA A 215 8.73 3.54 -18.96
CA ALA A 215 8.66 2.65 -17.82
C ALA A 215 10.06 2.30 -17.30
N TRP A 216 10.19 2.19 -15.97
CA TRP A 216 11.43 1.91 -15.27
C TRP A 216 11.27 0.67 -14.38
N GLY A 217 10.98 -0.47 -15.02
CA GLY A 217 10.88 -1.78 -14.38
C GLY A 217 9.62 -2.03 -13.55
N TYR A 218 8.80 -1.00 -13.28
CA TYR A 218 7.49 -1.15 -12.65
C TYR A 218 6.51 -0.05 -13.09
N VAL A 219 5.23 -0.25 -12.81
CA VAL A 219 4.18 0.77 -12.85
C VAL A 219 3.30 0.69 -11.60
N VAL A 220 2.93 1.85 -11.05
CA VAL A 220 1.93 2.04 -10.01
C VAL A 220 0.72 2.69 -10.66
N VAL A 221 -0.45 2.10 -10.48
CA VAL A 221 -1.72 2.67 -10.91
C VAL A 221 -2.33 3.45 -9.75
N VAL A 222 -2.71 4.69 -10.01
CA VAL A 222 -3.42 5.55 -9.06
C VAL A 222 -4.76 5.97 -9.67
N LEU A 223 -5.85 5.58 -9.01
CA LEU A 223 -7.21 5.93 -9.43
C LEU A 223 -7.75 7.08 -8.58
N GLN A 224 -8.65 7.88 -9.16
CA GLN A 224 -9.41 8.92 -8.45
C GLN A 224 -10.89 8.82 -8.82
N ASP A 225 -11.77 8.75 -7.81
CA ASP A 225 -13.22 8.79 -8.02
C ASP A 225 -13.79 10.22 -8.02
N THR A 226 -15.10 10.34 -8.28
CA THR A 226 -15.81 11.63 -8.31
C THR A 226 -15.88 12.33 -6.95
N ALA A 227 -15.65 11.61 -5.84
CA ALA A 227 -15.58 12.18 -4.49
C ALA A 227 -14.16 12.64 -4.12
N GLY A 228 -13.20 12.54 -5.05
CA GLY A 228 -11.81 12.89 -4.84
C GLY A 228 -11.06 11.90 -3.94
N ARG A 229 -11.55 10.66 -3.81
CA ARG A 229 -10.91 9.57 -3.07
C ARG A 229 -10.01 8.79 -4.02
N PHE A 230 -8.92 8.24 -3.50
CA PHE A 230 -7.89 7.61 -4.32
C PHE A 230 -7.68 6.13 -3.98
N ALA A 231 -7.13 5.40 -4.95
CA ALA A 231 -6.57 4.07 -4.73
C ALA A 231 -5.20 3.97 -5.39
N TRP A 232 -4.28 3.21 -4.80
CA TRP A 232 -2.90 3.03 -5.26
C TRP A 232 -2.54 1.56 -5.27
N THR A 233 -2.10 1.04 -6.40
CA THR A 233 -1.54 -0.32 -6.44
C THR A 233 -0.18 -0.37 -5.77
N SER A 234 0.22 -1.55 -5.32
CA SER A 234 1.63 -1.88 -5.24
C SER A 234 2.35 -1.73 -6.59
N PRO A 235 3.70 -1.62 -6.65
CA PRO A 235 4.40 -1.59 -7.93
C PRO A 235 4.19 -2.91 -8.67
N ILE A 236 3.67 -2.79 -9.89
CA ILE A 236 3.46 -3.90 -10.81
C ILE A 236 4.71 -4.00 -11.67
N ASP A 237 5.42 -5.13 -11.58
CA ASP A 237 6.65 -5.35 -12.32
C ASP A 237 6.38 -5.39 -13.84
N ILE A 238 7.28 -4.77 -14.61
CA ILE A 238 7.28 -4.82 -16.07
C ILE A 238 8.34 -5.84 -16.47
N VAL A 239 7.91 -7.00 -16.94
CA VAL A 239 8.78 -8.11 -17.32
C VAL A 239 9.10 -8.06 -18.81
N ALA A 240 10.22 -8.63 -19.25
CA ALA A 240 10.64 -8.57 -20.66
C ALA A 240 9.62 -9.14 -21.66
N GLU A 241 8.72 -10.02 -21.20
CA GLU A 241 7.62 -10.58 -22.01
C GLU A 241 6.42 -9.62 -22.18
N THR A 242 6.42 -8.49 -21.45
CA THR A 242 5.38 -7.44 -21.50
C THR A 242 5.76 -6.25 -22.40
N VAL A 243 6.87 -6.32 -23.14
CA VAL A 243 7.38 -5.25 -24.02
C VAL A 243 7.72 -5.80 -25.40
#